data_AF-A0A183MDY8-F1
#
_entry.id   AF-A0A183MDY8-F1
#
_cell.length_a   1.000
_cell.length_b   1.000
_cell.length_c   1.000
_cell.angle_alpha   90.00
_cell.angle_beta   90.00
_cell.angle_gamma   90.00
#
_symmetry.space_group_name_H-M   'P 1'
#
loop_
_entity.id
_entity.type
_entity.pdbx_description
1 polymer ?
#
loop_
_entity_poly.entity_id
_entity_poly.type
_entity_poly.pdbx_seq_one_letter_code
_entity_poly.pdbx_strand_id
1 'polypeptide(L)' 'MRQLYDTTKKLSGNRRKPERQVKSKEGKVITNIEQQNRWVEHFKELLNRPAPLNPPNTELALTDLLIDVGPPTIQ' A
#
# COMPACT_ATOMS: atom_id res chain seq x y z
N MET A 1 17.00 7.30 -4.07
CA MET A 1 15.89 6.87 -4.97
C MET A 1 16.34 6.02 -6.14
N ARG A 2 17.35 6.46 -6.93
CA ARG A 2 17.80 5.73 -8.12
C ARG A 2 18.33 4.31 -7.84
N GLN A 3 19.17 4.14 -6.82
CA GLN A 3 19.71 2.82 -6.42
C GLN A 3 18.61 1.82 -6.02
N LEU A 4 17.59 2.25 -5.27
CA LEU A 4 16.46 1.40 -4.88
C LEU A 4 15.66 0.95 -6.10
N TYR A 5 15.42 1.86 -7.05
CA TYR A 5 14.75 1.55 -8.32
C TYR A 5 15.56 0.54 -9.15
N ASP A 6 16.86 0.76 -9.29
CA ASP A 6 17.75 -0.10 -10.09
C ASP A 6 17.90 -1.50 -9.46
N THR A 7 17.97 -1.58 -8.13
CA THR A 7 18.07 -2.85 -7.39
C THR A 7 16.76 -3.65 -7.49
N THR A 8 15.62 -2.99 -7.30
CA THR A 8 14.30 -3.62 -7.44
C THR A 8 14.08 -4.13 -8.87
N LYS A 9 14.49 -3.34 -9.88
CA LYS A 9 14.41 -3.71 -11.30
C LYS A 9 15.30 -4.91 -11.64
N LYS A 10 16.48 -5.04 -11.00
CA LYS A 10 17.37 -6.19 -11.19
C LYS A 10 16.82 -7.45 -10.51
N LEU A 11 16.23 -7.32 -9.32
CA LEU A 11 15.66 -8.44 -8.56
C LEU A 11 14.31 -8.94 -9.12
N SER A 12 13.52 -8.07 -9.75
CA SER A 12 12.19 -8.44 -10.25
C SER A 12 12.20 -9.41 -11.45
N GLY A 13 13.36 -9.69 -12.04
CA GLY A 13 13.51 -10.54 -13.23
C GLY A 13 12.68 -10.08 -14.44
N ASN A 14 12.56 -10.92 -15.46
CA ASN A 14 11.77 -10.66 -16.68
C ASN A 14 10.26 -10.95 -16.50
N ARG A 15 9.65 -10.60 -15.37
CA ARG A 15 8.18 -10.70 -15.21
C ARG A 15 7.49 -9.59 -15.99
N ARG A 16 7.46 -9.75 -17.31
CA ARG A 16 6.81 -8.82 -18.27
C ARG A 16 5.29 -8.96 -18.26
N LYS A 17 4.75 -10.02 -17.64
CA LYS A 17 3.32 -10.32 -17.59
C LYS A 17 2.92 -10.62 -16.15
N PRO A 18 1.95 -9.90 -15.57
CA PRO A 18 1.33 -10.35 -14.34
C PRO A 18 0.62 -11.69 -14.61
N GLU A 19 0.79 -12.64 -13.68
CA GLU A 19 0.19 -13.99 -13.74
C GLU A 19 -1.35 -13.92 -13.80
N ARG A 20 -1.92 -12.81 -13.32
CA ARG A 20 -3.34 -12.53 -13.33
C ARG A 20 -3.59 -11.14 -13.92
N GLN A 21 -4.35 -11.07 -15.00
CA GLN A 21 -4.79 -9.81 -15.59
C GLN A 21 -5.80 -9.12 -14.66
N VAL A 22 -5.66 -7.82 -14.48
CA VAL A 22 -6.63 -7.03 -13.72
C VAL A 22 -7.88 -6.86 -14.58
N LYS A 23 -9.05 -7.14 -13.98
CA LYS A 23 -10.35 -6.95 -14.63
C LYS A 23 -11.02 -5.69 -14.11
N SER A 24 -11.76 -5.02 -14.98
CA SER A 24 -12.65 -3.93 -14.60
C SER A 24 -13.85 -4.46 -13.81
N LYS A 25 -14.68 -3.55 -13.28
CA LYS A 25 -15.90 -3.93 -12.55
C LYS A 25 -16.89 -4.68 -13.46
N GLU A 26 -16.79 -4.42 -14.76
CA GLU A 26 -17.56 -5.04 -15.84
C GLU A 26 -16.92 -6.37 -16.31
N GLY A 27 -15.87 -6.85 -15.64
CA GLY A 27 -15.20 -8.12 -15.94
C GLY A 27 -14.27 -8.07 -17.15
N LYS A 28 -14.10 -6.91 -17.80
CA LYS A 28 -13.23 -6.73 -18.97
C LYS A 28 -11.77 -6.66 -18.53
N VAL A 29 -10.88 -7.31 -19.26
CA VAL A 29 -9.43 -7.20 -19.05
C VAL A 29 -8.99 -5.76 -19.26
N ILE A 30 -8.35 -5.18 -18.26
CA ILE A 30 -7.80 -3.84 -18.31
C ILE A 30 -6.44 -3.90 -19.01
N THR A 31 -6.22 -2.99 -19.96
CA THR A 31 -4.93 -2.87 -20.64
C THR A 31 -3.89 -2.22 -19.73
N ASN A 32 -2.59 -2.45 -19.97
CA ASN A 32 -1.53 -1.90 -19.12
C ASN A 32 -1.59 -0.37 -19.02
N ILE A 33 -1.96 0.32 -20.11
CA ILE A 33 -2.07 1.78 -20.18
C ILE A 33 -3.23 2.28 -19.31
N GLU A 34 -4.41 1.68 -19.45
CA GLU A 34 -5.58 2.04 -18.65
C GLU A 34 -5.35 1.78 -17.15
N GLN A 35 -4.69 0.67 -16.82
CA GLN A 35 -4.31 0.38 -15.44
C GLN A 35 -3.33 1.42 -14.88
N GLN A 36 -2.30 1.81 -15.66
CA GLN A 36 -1.36 2.84 -15.24
C GLN A 36 -2.04 4.18 -15.00
N ASN A 37 -2.93 4.62 -15.90
CA ASN A 37 -3.67 5.87 -15.71
C ASN A 37 -4.55 5.86 -14.46
N ARG A 38 -5.20 4.72 -14.16
CA ARG A 38 -5.98 4.57 -12.92
C ARG A 38 -5.09 4.62 -11.67
N TRP A 39 -3.90 4.01 -11.72
CA TRP A 39 -2.93 4.13 -10.64
C TRP A 39 -2.44 5.56 -10.46
N VAL A 40 -2.12 6.27 -11.54
CA VAL A 40 -1.69 7.67 -11.49
C VAL A 40 -2.75 8.54 -10.82
N GLU A 41 -4.01 8.45 -11.24
CA GLU A 41 -5.09 9.23 -10.64
C GLU A 41 -5.33 8.84 -9.17
N HIS A 42 -5.35 7.54 -8.84
CA HIS A 42 -5.56 7.08 -7.47
C HIS A 42 -4.44 7.55 -6.53
N PHE A 43 -3.17 7.43 -6.95
CA PHE A 43 -2.04 7.90 -6.15
C PHE A 43 -2.00 9.43 -6.07
N LYS A 44 -2.39 10.13 -7.13
CA LYS A 44 -2.51 11.58 -7.11
C LYS A 44 -3.57 12.03 -6.10
N GLU A 45 -4.74 11.41 -6.07
CA GLU A 45 -5.76 11.71 -5.06
C GLU A 45 -5.25 11.40 -3.65
N LEU A 46 -4.66 10.21 -3.45
CA LEU A 46 -4.19 9.76 -2.14
C LEU A 46 -3.07 10.64 -1.57
N LEU A 47 -2.08 11.00 -2.39
CA LEU A 47 -0.91 11.77 -1.96
C LEU A 47 -1.20 13.27 -1.82
N ASN A 48 -2.20 13.79 -2.54
CA ASN A 48 -2.63 15.19 -2.40
C ASN A 48 -3.85 15.35 -1.48
N ARG A 49 -4.32 14.27 -0.85
CA ARG A 49 -5.45 14.32 0.07
C ARG A 49 -5.06 15.16 1.29
N PRO A 50 -5.83 16.22 1.63
CA PRO A 50 -5.58 16.99 2.84
C PRO A 50 -5.75 16.11 4.08
N ALA A 51 -5.07 16.47 5.17
CA ALA A 51 -5.23 15.79 6.44
C ALA A 51 -6.72 15.75 6.83
N PRO A 52 -7.24 14.60 7.27
CA PRO A 52 -8.64 14.52 7.69
C PRO A 52 -8.90 15.49 8.84
N LEU A 53 -10.00 16.23 8.76
CA LEU A 53 -10.36 17.27 9.75
C LEU A 53 -10.57 16.71 11.14
N ASN A 54 -11.12 15.50 11.20
CA ASN A 54 -11.22 14.74 12.44
C ASN A 54 -10.04 13.77 12.49
N PRO A 55 -9.12 13.90 13.47
CA PRO A 55 -8.14 12.86 13.69
C PRO A 55 -8.90 11.56 13.98
N PRO A 56 -8.37 10.39 13.55
CA PRO A 56 -8.91 9.12 14.00
C PRO A 56 -8.94 9.12 15.53
N ASN A 57 -10.05 8.66 16.13
CA ASN A 57 -10.10 8.38 17.56
C ASN A 57 -9.13 7.22 17.85
N THR A 58 -7.86 7.56 18.09
CA THR A 58 -6.80 6.61 18.43
C THR A 58 -6.76 6.29 19.92
N GLU A 59 -7.56 6.96 20.74
CA GLU A 59 -7.56 6.80 22.20
C GLU A 59 -8.14 5.44 22.62
N LEU A 60 -9.21 4.98 21.96
CA LEU A 60 -9.82 3.67 22.26
C LEU A 60 -8.87 2.49 21.99
N ALA A 61 -8.00 2.58 20.98
CA ALA A 61 -7.07 1.51 20.64
C ALA A 61 -5.82 1.47 21.54
N LEU A 62 -5.44 2.60 22.15
CA LEU A 62 -4.27 2.67 23.04
C LEU A 62 -4.53 1.99 24.38
N THR A 63 -5.77 2.05 24.89
CA THR A 63 -6.17 1.43 26.17
C THR A 63 -6.26 -0.10 26.07
N ASP A 64 -6.77 -0.61 24.94
CA ASP A 64 -6.87 -2.06 24.68
C ASP A 64 -5.50 -2.70 24.34
N LEU A 65 -4.51 -1.90 23.94
CA LEU A 65 -3.14 -2.32 23.60
C LEU A 65 -2.11 -2.00 24.71
N LEU A 66 -2.54 -1.79 25.95
CA LEU A 66 -1.63 -1.78 27.11
C LEU A 66 -1.02 -3.19 27.30
N ILE A 67 -0.11 -3.55 26.41
CA ILE A 67 0.78 -4.68 26.52
C ILE A 67 1.76 -4.30 27.61
N ASP A 68 1.78 -5.08 28.68
CA ASP A 68 2.80 -4.95 29.72
C ASP A 68 4.18 -5.13 29.08
N VAL A 69 4.93 -4.03 28.99
CA VAL A 69 6.30 -4.00 28.48
C VAL A 69 7.30 -4.34 29.61
N GLY A 70 6.79 -4.75 30.77
CA GLY A 70 7.59 -5.23 31.88
C GLY A 70 8.42 -6.45 31.49
N PRO A 71 9.64 -6.60 32.05
CA PRO A 71 10.41 -7.81 31.88
C PRO A 71 9.60 -9.01 32.41
N PRO A 72 9.56 -10.15 31.69
CA PRO A 72 8.84 -11.32 32.18
C PRO A 72 9.46 -11.75 33.51
N THR A 73 8.63 -11.82 34.55
CA THR A 73 9.05 -12.38 35.85
C THR A 73 9.31 -13.87 35.66
N ILE A 74 10.59 -14.23 35.58
CA ILE A 74 11.04 -15.63 35.62
C ILE A 74 11.03 -16.05 37.10
N GLN A 75 10.21 -17.06 37.44
CA GLN A 75 10.31 -17.78 38.72
C GLN A 75 11.55 -18.67 38.75
#